data_AF-A0A971K4L1-F1
#
_entry.id   AF-A0A971K4L1-F1
#
_cell.length_a   1.000
_cell.length_b   1.000
_cell.length_c   1.000
_cell.angle_alpha   90.00
_cell.angle_beta   90.00
_cell.angle_gamma   90.00
#
_symmetry.space_group_name_H-M   'P 1'
#
loop_
_entity.id
_entity.type
_entity.pdbx_description
1 polymer ?
#
loop_
_entity_poly.entity_id
_entity_poly.type
_entity_poly.pdbx_seq_one_letter_code
_entity_poly.pdbx_strand_id
1 'polypeptide(L)'
;MNNMNNTIKRCWTIVAVLVFLHTAAFGAVTLQEWNSGDVGLLMTRQDVLNAIGAPDGSEGTTEWYDISGNEGLSRVTLDYLGEERVQAVHLAFRTGSVDLETLSSIVRSAFPGIPEVHSDDRMAIFLGRSGDTGEPVYFLALAEDPQKGSGPELISMTESANLHYQGGQNQE
;
A
#
# COMPACT_ATOMS: atom_id res chain seq x y z
N MET A 1 32.30 8.93 1.45
CA MET A 1 32.22 7.84 2.46
C MET A 1 31.35 8.16 3.69
N ASN A 2 30.35 9.06 3.59
CA ASN A 2 29.43 9.37 4.71
C ASN A 2 27.97 8.94 4.49
N ASN A 3 27.55 8.61 3.25
CA ASN A 3 26.16 8.22 2.97
C ASN A 3 25.83 6.76 3.30
N MET A 4 26.81 5.85 3.19
CA MET A 4 26.59 4.43 3.43
C MET A 4 26.29 4.13 4.91
N ASN A 5 26.91 4.89 5.82
CA ASN A 5 26.70 4.74 7.27
C ASN A 5 25.32 5.23 7.75
N ASN A 6 24.63 6.10 7.01
CA ASN A 6 23.30 6.59 7.38
C ASN A 6 22.19 5.65 6.89
N THR A 7 22.33 5.05 5.71
CA THR A 7 21.40 4.04 5.20
C THR A 7 21.48 2.76 6.04
N ILE A 8 22.69 2.34 6.42
CA ILE A 8 22.90 1.17 7.29
C ILE A 8 22.25 1.38 8.67
N LYS A 9 22.37 2.57 9.29
CA LYS A 9 21.72 2.84 10.58
C LYS A 9 20.19 2.88 10.51
N ARG A 10 19.61 3.32 9.40
CA ARG A 10 18.15 3.33 9.17
C ARG A 10 17.57 1.93 9.03
N CYS A 11 18.27 1.03 8.33
CA CYS A 11 17.85 -0.37 8.20
C CYS A 11 17.91 -1.13 9.54
N TRP A 12 18.84 -0.79 10.44
CA TRP A 12 18.95 -1.46 11.74
C TRP A 12 17.79 -1.13 12.69
N THR A 13 17.18 0.05 12.59
CA THR A 13 15.99 0.41 13.37
C THR A 13 14.75 -0.36 12.91
N ILE A 14 14.60 -0.61 11.61
CA ILE A 14 13.50 -1.40 11.04
C ILE A 14 13.61 -2.87 11.48
N VAL A 15 14.83 -3.43 11.53
CA VAL A 15 15.09 -4.82 11.94
C VAL A 15 14.89 -5.04 13.46
N ALA A 16 15.23 -4.07 14.31
CA ALA A 16 15.06 -4.18 15.75
C ALA A 16 13.59 -4.19 16.19
N VAL A 17 12.70 -3.51 15.44
CA VAL A 17 11.25 -3.49 15.70
C VAL A 17 10.60 -4.84 15.34
N LEU A 18 11.08 -5.51 14.27
CA LEU A 18 10.57 -6.81 13.81
C LEU A 18 10.81 -7.97 14.82
N VAL A 19 11.90 -7.94 15.58
CA VAL A 19 12.23 -9.02 16.54
C VAL A 19 11.33 -9.00 17.79
N PHE A 20 10.84 -7.82 18.21
CA PHE A 20 10.00 -7.66 19.41
C PHE A 20 8.50 -7.89 19.18
N LEU A 21 8.05 -8.09 17.94
CA LEU A 21 6.63 -8.16 17.58
C LEU A 21 6.02 -9.59 17.65
N HIS A 22 6.72 -10.56 18.23
CA HIS A 22 6.26 -11.96 18.34
C HIS A 22 5.04 -12.15 19.27
N THR A 23 4.56 -11.11 19.95
CA THR A 23 3.46 -11.21 20.93
C THR A 23 2.33 -10.19 20.75
N ALA A 24 2.34 -9.40 19.67
CA ALA A 24 1.23 -8.50 19.39
C ALA A 24 0.08 -9.28 18.73
N ALA A 25 -1.10 -9.26 19.35
CA ALA A 25 -2.32 -9.77 18.74
C ALA A 25 -2.67 -8.85 17.56
N PHE A 26 -2.28 -9.25 16.35
CA PHE A 26 -2.61 -8.55 15.12
C PHE A 26 -4.10 -8.70 14.83
N GLY A 27 -4.81 -7.58 14.69
CA GLY A 27 -6.22 -7.58 14.29
C GLY A 27 -6.39 -8.19 12.89
N ALA A 28 -7.44 -9.00 12.72
CA ALA A 28 -7.84 -9.55 11.43
C ALA A 28 -8.50 -8.47 10.59
N VAL A 29 -8.12 -8.40 9.31
CA VAL A 29 -8.54 -7.35 8.37
C VAL A 29 -9.40 -7.95 7.27
N THR A 30 -10.62 -7.44 7.10
CA THR A 30 -11.44 -7.69 5.91
C THR A 30 -11.04 -6.69 4.83
N LEU A 31 -10.31 -7.16 3.81
CA LEU A 31 -9.72 -6.33 2.75
C LEU A 31 -10.74 -5.77 1.75
N GLN A 32 -12.05 -5.95 2.02
CA GLN A 32 -13.14 -5.74 1.09
C GLN A 32 -13.67 -4.28 1.04
N GLU A 33 -13.19 -3.40 1.91
CA GLU A 33 -13.66 -2.01 1.98
C GLU A 33 -12.50 -1.02 1.77
N TRP A 34 -12.20 -0.70 0.50
CA TRP A 34 -11.37 0.47 0.20
C TRP A 34 -12.08 1.45 -0.74
N ASN A 35 -12.30 2.65 -0.20
CA ASN A 35 -13.41 3.55 -0.55
C ASN A 35 -13.03 4.65 -1.55
N SER A 36 -12.28 4.33 -2.60
CA SER A 36 -12.28 5.19 -3.79
C SER A 36 -12.19 4.43 -5.10
N GLY A 37 -12.61 3.16 -5.11
CA GLY A 37 -12.70 2.41 -6.36
C GLY A 37 -13.13 0.95 -6.22
N ASP A 38 -13.84 0.56 -5.16
CA ASP A 38 -14.40 -0.80 -4.98
C ASP A 38 -13.41 -1.97 -5.18
N VAL A 39 -12.11 -1.71 -5.03
CA VAL A 39 -11.04 -2.69 -5.24
C VAL A 39 -10.10 -2.73 -4.04
N GLY A 40 -9.82 -3.94 -3.56
CA GLY A 40 -8.95 -4.23 -2.43
C GLY A 40 -7.96 -5.35 -2.73
N LEU A 41 -6.98 -5.51 -1.84
CA LEU A 41 -6.05 -6.64 -1.87
C LEU A 41 -6.81 -7.97 -1.86
N LEU A 42 -6.25 -8.98 -2.52
CA LEU A 42 -6.78 -10.34 -2.65
C LEU A 42 -8.08 -10.47 -3.46
N MET A 43 -8.65 -9.39 -4.01
CA MET A 43 -9.72 -9.50 -5.00
C MET A 43 -9.22 -10.22 -6.25
N THR A 44 -10.05 -11.08 -6.83
CA THR A 44 -9.71 -11.74 -8.10
C THR A 44 -9.81 -10.75 -9.24
N ARG A 45 -9.08 -11.00 -10.34
CA ARG A 45 -9.21 -10.18 -11.56
C ARG A 45 -10.65 -10.10 -12.08
N GLN A 46 -11.43 -11.17 -11.92
CA GLN A 46 -12.84 -11.17 -12.29
C GLN A 46 -13.68 -10.25 -11.38
N ASP A 47 -13.41 -10.25 -10.07
CA ASP A 47 -14.11 -9.38 -9.13
C ASP A 47 -13.78 -7.90 -9.39
N VAL A 48 -12.51 -7.59 -9.70
CA VAL A 48 -12.09 -6.25 -10.13
C VAL A 48 -12.83 -5.82 -11.39
N LEU A 49 -12.85 -6.67 -12.42
CA LEU A 49 -13.56 -6.41 -13.67
C LEU A 49 -15.06 -6.18 -13.45
N ASN A 50 -15.67 -6.93 -12.52
CA ASN A 50 -17.07 -6.77 -12.16
C ASN A 50 -17.34 -5.47 -11.38
N ALA A 51 -16.39 -5.03 -10.57
CA ALA A 51 -16.52 -3.84 -9.73
C ALA A 51 -16.32 -2.54 -10.54
N ILE A 52 -15.22 -2.45 -11.29
CA ILE A 52 -14.80 -1.18 -11.93
C ILE A 52 -14.63 -1.27 -13.45
N GLY A 53 -14.88 -2.43 -14.05
CA GLY A 53 -14.78 -2.60 -15.49
C GLY A 53 -13.36 -2.85 -15.98
N ALA A 54 -13.16 -2.65 -17.29
CA ALA A 54 -11.89 -2.91 -17.96
C ALA A 54 -10.85 -1.81 -17.61
N PRO A 55 -9.56 -2.17 -17.47
CA PRO A 55 -8.51 -1.19 -17.20
C PRO A 55 -8.29 -0.25 -18.40
N ASP A 56 -7.86 0.98 -18.10
CA ASP A 56 -7.44 1.96 -19.11
C ASP A 56 -6.10 1.57 -19.74
N GLY A 57 -5.28 0.80 -19.02
CA GLY A 57 -4.11 0.16 -19.57
C GLY A 57 -3.51 -0.91 -18.67
N SER A 58 -2.58 -1.67 -19.24
CA SER A 58 -1.92 -2.78 -18.56
C SER A 58 -0.50 -2.97 -19.07
N GLU A 59 0.42 -3.36 -18.19
CA GLU A 59 1.78 -3.76 -18.52
C GLU A 59 2.18 -4.97 -17.66
N GLY A 60 2.49 -6.10 -18.30
CA GLY A 60 2.83 -7.33 -17.60
C GLY A 60 1.72 -7.78 -16.64
N THR A 61 2.03 -7.79 -15.34
CA THR A 61 1.10 -8.16 -14.27
C THR A 61 0.37 -6.97 -13.66
N THR A 62 0.64 -5.76 -14.16
CA THR A 62 0.08 -4.51 -13.64
C THR A 62 -1.05 -3.99 -14.53
N GLU A 63 -2.11 -3.50 -13.92
CA GLU A 63 -3.23 -2.81 -14.55
C GLU A 63 -3.41 -1.42 -13.91
N TRP A 64 -3.86 -0.42 -14.68
CA TRP A 64 -4.19 0.90 -14.15
C TRP A 64 -5.52 1.43 -14.68
N TYR A 65 -6.12 2.27 -13.85
CA TYR A 65 -7.41 2.91 -14.06
C TYR A 65 -7.26 4.40 -13.78
N ASP A 66 -7.49 5.22 -14.78
CA ASP A 66 -7.40 6.68 -14.72
C ASP A 66 -8.77 7.25 -14.32
N ILE A 67 -8.82 7.88 -13.15
CA ILE A 67 -10.05 8.41 -12.60
C ILE A 67 -10.28 9.82 -13.13
N SER A 68 -11.25 9.96 -14.03
CA SER A 68 -11.69 11.25 -14.55
C SER A 68 -12.61 11.98 -13.56
N GLY A 69 -12.56 13.32 -13.52
CA GLY A 69 -13.42 14.15 -12.67
C GLY A 69 -12.67 14.97 -11.63
N ASN A 70 -13.44 15.60 -10.72
CA ASN A 70 -12.93 16.46 -9.64
C ASN A 70 -12.66 15.69 -8.34
N GLU A 71 -12.77 14.37 -8.37
CA GLU A 71 -12.51 13.52 -7.21
C GLU A 71 -11.04 13.60 -6.84
N GLY A 72 -10.69 13.46 -5.55
CA GLY A 72 -9.30 13.58 -5.11
C GLY A 72 -8.38 12.51 -5.69
N LEU A 73 -8.91 11.32 -5.99
CA LEU A 73 -8.15 10.21 -6.55
C LEU A 73 -7.93 10.38 -8.06
N SER A 74 -6.68 10.32 -8.52
CA SER A 74 -6.32 10.42 -9.93
C SER A 74 -6.14 9.08 -10.62
N ARG A 75 -5.60 8.08 -9.93
CA ARG A 75 -5.28 6.78 -10.52
C ARG A 75 -5.32 5.67 -9.49
N VAL A 76 -5.83 4.52 -9.90
CA VAL A 76 -5.68 3.23 -9.23
C VAL A 76 -4.73 2.37 -10.05
N THR A 77 -3.77 1.72 -9.40
CA THR A 77 -2.87 0.75 -10.01
C THR A 77 -2.92 -0.54 -9.21
N LEU A 78 -3.10 -1.65 -9.91
CA LEU A 78 -3.23 -2.99 -9.34
C LEU A 78 -2.11 -3.87 -9.89
N ASP A 79 -1.38 -4.55 -9.02
CA ASP A 79 -0.43 -5.58 -9.43
C ASP A 79 -0.88 -6.95 -8.94
N TYR A 80 -0.96 -7.90 -9.87
CA TYR A 80 -1.35 -9.28 -9.62
C TYR A 80 -0.15 -10.20 -9.44
N LEU A 81 1.07 -9.77 -9.80
CA LEU A 81 2.32 -10.54 -9.71
C LEU A 81 2.26 -11.94 -10.35
N GLY A 82 1.42 -12.11 -11.38
CA GLY A 82 1.21 -13.38 -12.07
C GLY A 82 0.21 -14.31 -11.38
N GLU A 83 -0.36 -13.89 -10.25
CA GLU A 83 -1.43 -14.56 -9.55
C GLU A 83 -2.81 -14.16 -10.09
N GLU A 84 -3.85 -14.89 -9.66
CA GLU A 84 -5.23 -14.59 -10.01
C GLU A 84 -5.82 -13.41 -9.22
N ARG A 85 -5.12 -13.00 -8.15
CA ARG A 85 -5.58 -12.04 -7.16
C ARG A 85 -4.64 -10.85 -7.03
N VAL A 86 -5.21 -9.68 -6.75
CA VAL A 86 -4.47 -8.44 -6.49
C VAL A 86 -3.51 -8.63 -5.30
N GLN A 87 -2.23 -8.42 -5.54
CA GLN A 87 -1.15 -8.50 -4.54
C GLN A 87 -0.68 -7.13 -4.06
N ALA A 88 -0.81 -6.10 -4.89
CA ALA A 88 -0.55 -4.72 -4.51
C ALA A 88 -1.59 -3.77 -5.12
N VAL A 89 -1.94 -2.73 -4.35
CA VAL A 89 -2.83 -1.64 -4.74
C VAL A 89 -2.08 -0.34 -4.49
N HIS A 90 -2.01 0.52 -5.50
CA HIS A 90 -1.45 1.85 -5.40
C HIS A 90 -2.47 2.90 -5.85
N LEU A 91 -2.60 3.94 -5.04
CA LEU A 91 -3.69 4.90 -5.10
C LEU A 91 -3.05 6.28 -5.09
N ALA A 92 -3.05 6.91 -6.26
CA ALA A 92 -2.41 8.20 -6.46
C ALA A 92 -3.46 9.30 -6.42
N PHE A 93 -3.29 10.25 -5.51
CA PHE A 93 -4.20 11.37 -5.33
C PHE A 93 -3.67 12.63 -6.03
N ARG A 94 -4.58 13.54 -6.39
CA ARG A 94 -4.24 14.86 -6.93
C ARG A 94 -3.59 15.71 -5.83
N THR A 95 -2.65 16.58 -6.22
CA THR A 95 -2.04 17.58 -5.35
C THR A 95 -3.11 18.39 -4.60
N GLY A 96 -2.93 18.57 -3.29
CA GLY A 96 -3.85 19.31 -2.42
C GLY A 96 -5.22 18.67 -2.20
N SER A 97 -5.46 17.43 -2.65
CA SER A 97 -6.77 16.78 -2.52
C SER A 97 -7.00 16.09 -1.18
N VAL A 98 -5.93 15.58 -0.55
CA VAL A 98 -5.96 14.87 0.72
C VAL A 98 -4.64 15.09 1.45
N ASP A 99 -4.62 15.02 2.77
CA ASP A 99 -3.39 15.08 3.57
C ASP A 99 -3.04 13.71 4.17
N LEU A 100 -1.82 13.60 4.71
CA LEU A 100 -1.31 12.37 5.29
C LEU A 100 -2.12 11.90 6.50
N GLU A 101 -2.64 12.83 7.30
CA GLU A 101 -3.48 12.51 8.45
C GLU A 101 -4.80 11.86 8.01
N THR A 102 -5.41 12.38 6.95
CA THR A 102 -6.62 11.84 6.35
C THR A 102 -6.36 10.45 5.77
N LEU A 103 -5.27 10.26 5.01
CA LEU A 103 -4.90 8.92 4.51
C LEU A 103 -4.66 7.92 5.66
N SER A 104 -3.98 8.35 6.71
CA SER A 104 -3.75 7.54 7.92
C SER A 104 -5.07 7.21 8.63
N SER A 105 -6.01 8.15 8.68
CA SER A 105 -7.35 7.94 9.24
C SER A 105 -8.16 6.95 8.40
N ILE A 106 -8.04 6.98 7.07
CA ILE A 106 -8.70 6.00 6.19
C ILE A 106 -8.21 4.59 6.52
N VAL A 107 -6.89 4.38 6.64
CA VAL A 107 -6.33 3.05 6.99
C VAL A 107 -6.82 2.59 8.36
N ARG A 108 -6.77 3.46 9.38
CA ARG A 108 -7.24 3.12 10.74
C ARG A 108 -8.74 2.85 10.82
N SER A 109 -9.54 3.54 10.01
CA SER A 109 -10.99 3.33 9.95
C SER A 109 -11.37 2.06 9.20
N ALA A 110 -10.71 1.79 8.07
CA ALA A 110 -10.94 0.58 7.29
C ALA A 110 -10.49 -0.67 8.07
N PHE A 111 -9.43 -0.52 8.88
CA PHE A 111 -8.83 -1.64 9.59
C PHE A 111 -8.63 -1.37 11.08
N PRO A 112 -9.73 -1.39 11.86
CA PRO A 112 -9.67 -1.17 13.30
C PRO A 112 -8.72 -2.16 13.98
N GLY A 113 -7.70 -1.65 14.67
CA GLY A 113 -6.73 -2.45 15.41
C GLY A 113 -5.44 -2.78 14.67
N ILE A 114 -5.25 -2.31 13.43
CA ILE A 114 -3.91 -2.32 12.82
C ILE A 114 -3.01 -1.29 13.54
N PRO A 115 -1.83 -1.69 14.04
CA PRO A 115 -0.87 -0.75 14.58
C PRO A 115 -0.24 0.13 13.49
N GLU A 116 -0.21 1.44 13.76
CA GLU A 116 0.71 2.36 13.12
C GLU A 116 2.11 2.13 13.70
N VAL A 117 3.04 1.62 12.90
CA VAL A 117 4.37 1.23 13.37
C VAL A 117 5.41 2.33 13.16
N HIS A 118 5.10 3.28 12.29
CA HIS A 118 5.92 4.46 12.04
C HIS A 118 5.07 5.59 11.46
N SER A 119 5.37 6.82 11.85
CA SER A 119 4.76 8.03 11.29
C SER A 119 5.72 9.21 11.42
N ASP A 120 5.83 9.99 10.35
CA ASP A 120 6.51 11.29 10.29
C ASP A 120 5.73 12.25 9.37
N ASP A 121 6.26 13.46 9.14
CA ASP A 121 5.60 14.47 8.30
C ASP A 121 5.42 14.05 6.83
N ARG A 122 6.07 12.97 6.39
CA ARG A 122 6.11 12.51 5.00
C ARG A 122 5.43 11.17 4.79
N MET A 123 5.35 10.33 5.80
CA MET A 123 4.79 8.99 5.66
C MET A 123 4.20 8.42 6.94
N ALA A 124 3.27 7.49 6.78
CA ALA A 124 2.78 6.63 7.85
C ALA A 124 2.76 5.18 7.36
N ILE A 125 3.18 4.25 8.23
CA ILE A 125 3.30 2.82 7.93
C ILE A 125 2.43 2.04 8.90
N PHE A 126 1.64 1.11 8.37
CA PHE A 126 0.75 0.25 9.12
C PHE A 126 0.99 -1.22 8.74
N LEU A 127 0.98 -2.11 9.74
CA LEU A 127 1.22 -3.55 9.57
C LEU A 127 0.06 -4.36 10.12
N GLY A 128 -0.69 -5.01 9.23
CA GLY A 128 -1.84 -5.83 9.58
C GLY A 128 -1.66 -7.31 9.25
N ARG A 129 -2.72 -8.08 9.47
CA ARG A 129 -2.86 -9.45 8.94
C ARG A 129 -4.21 -9.61 8.24
N SER A 130 -4.19 -10.25 7.08
CA SER A 130 -5.42 -10.66 6.39
C SER A 130 -6.26 -11.55 7.30
N GLY A 131 -7.55 -11.25 7.43
CA GLY A 131 -8.47 -12.10 8.19
C GLY A 131 -8.74 -13.45 7.52
N ASP A 132 -8.64 -13.51 6.20
CA ASP A 132 -8.96 -14.69 5.41
C ASP A 132 -7.79 -15.69 5.35
N THR A 133 -6.57 -15.17 5.17
CA THR A 133 -5.37 -16.00 4.99
C THR A 133 -4.45 -16.01 6.21
N GLY A 134 -4.63 -15.05 7.12
CA GLY A 134 -3.73 -14.83 8.24
C GLY A 134 -2.38 -14.21 7.85
N GLU A 135 -2.13 -13.94 6.57
CA GLU A 135 -0.84 -13.44 6.07
C GLU A 135 -0.63 -11.96 6.42
N PRO A 136 0.63 -11.51 6.61
CA PRO A 136 0.93 -10.10 6.80
C PRO A 136 0.48 -9.24 5.60
N VAL A 137 -0.03 -8.05 5.91
CA VAL A 137 -0.38 -7.01 4.93
C VAL A 137 0.21 -5.68 5.37
N TYR A 138 0.63 -4.88 4.40
CA TYR A 138 1.38 -3.64 4.59
C TYR A 138 0.62 -2.48 3.99
N PHE A 139 0.56 -1.37 4.71
CA PHE A 139 0.02 -0.12 4.21
C PHE A 139 1.04 1.01 4.40
N LEU A 140 1.25 1.78 3.34
CA LEU A 140 2.13 2.93 3.32
C LEU A 140 1.33 4.12 2.79
N ALA A 141 1.10 5.10 3.65
CA ALA A 141 0.59 6.40 3.27
C ALA A 141 1.77 7.36 3.06
N LEU A 142 1.79 8.08 1.96
CA LEU A 142 2.79 9.09 1.63
C LEU A 142 2.12 10.45 1.49
N ALA A 143 2.71 11.45 2.12
CA ALA A 143 2.34 12.84 1.90
C ALA A 143 2.70 13.27 0.48
N GLU A 144 2.06 14.35 0.04
CA GLU A 144 2.45 15.06 -1.18
C GLU A 144 3.95 15.38 -1.20
N ASP A 145 4.59 15.24 -2.38
CA ASP A 145 5.97 15.67 -2.61
C ASP A 145 6.00 16.87 -3.58
N PRO A 146 6.05 18.11 -3.04
CA PRO A 146 6.06 19.32 -3.86
C PRO A 146 7.26 19.42 -4.80
N GLN A 147 8.36 18.71 -4.52
CA GLN A 147 9.56 18.75 -5.37
C GLN A 147 9.41 17.88 -6.61
N LYS A 148 8.58 16.84 -6.54
CA LYS A 148 8.30 15.92 -7.65
C LYS A 148 7.00 16.24 -8.38
N GLY A 149 6.16 17.11 -7.80
CA GLY A 149 4.83 17.42 -8.34
C GLY A 149 3.87 16.24 -8.24
N SER A 150 4.16 15.26 -7.37
CA SER A 150 3.30 14.12 -7.09
C SER A 150 2.41 14.44 -5.90
N GLY A 151 1.11 14.16 -6.02
CA GLY A 151 0.19 14.25 -4.90
C GLY A 151 0.43 13.14 -3.86
N PRO A 152 -0.42 13.09 -2.82
CA PRO A 152 -0.38 12.03 -1.82
C PRO A 152 -0.61 10.65 -2.43
N GLU A 153 -0.11 9.61 -1.77
CA GLU A 153 -0.24 8.23 -2.24
C GLU A 153 -0.63 7.30 -1.09
N LEU A 154 -1.44 6.28 -1.39
CA LEU A 154 -1.66 5.15 -0.49
C LEU A 154 -1.30 3.86 -1.23
N ILE A 155 -0.40 3.09 -0.64
CA ILE A 155 0.06 1.81 -1.17
C ILE A 155 -0.32 0.73 -0.16
N SER A 156 -0.97 -0.32 -0.65
CA SER A 156 -1.31 -1.51 0.12
C SER A 156 -0.70 -2.73 -0.57
N MET A 157 -0.09 -3.66 0.16
CA MET A 157 0.47 -4.86 -0.43
C MET A 157 0.43 -6.07 0.50
N THR A 158 0.36 -7.27 -0.09
CA THR A 158 0.53 -8.54 0.62
C THR A 158 2.00 -8.81 0.94
N GLU A 159 2.26 -9.78 1.82
CA GLU A 159 3.63 -10.26 2.04
C GLU A 159 4.28 -10.80 0.77
N SER A 160 3.53 -11.50 -0.08
CA SER A 160 4.04 -11.99 -1.36
C SER A 160 4.53 -10.85 -2.26
N ALA A 161 3.79 -9.73 -2.32
CA ALA A 161 4.21 -8.55 -3.06
C ALA A 161 5.44 -7.87 -2.45
N ASN A 162 5.45 -7.72 -1.12
CA ASN A 162 6.61 -7.19 -0.41
C ASN A 162 7.88 -8.01 -0.70
N LEU A 163 7.80 -9.34 -0.60
CA LEU A 163 8.91 -10.24 -0.91
C LEU A 163 9.34 -10.18 -2.39
N HIS A 164 8.38 -10.06 -3.31
CA HIS A 164 8.68 -9.92 -4.74
C HIS A 164 9.51 -8.66 -5.02
N TYR A 165 9.06 -7.50 -4.53
CA TYR A 165 9.76 -6.23 -4.75
C TYR A 165 11.08 -6.14 -3.99
N GLN A 166 11.23 -6.85 -2.86
CA GLN A 166 12.52 -6.98 -2.16
C GLN A 166 13.50 -7.89 -2.92
N GLY A 167 13.02 -9.02 -3.45
CA GLY A 167 13.84 -9.98 -4.19
C GLY A 167 14.36 -9.45 -5.52
N GLY A 168 13.58 -8.59 -6.18
CA GLY A 168 13.99 -7.89 -7.41
C GLY A 168 15.14 -6.89 -7.23
N GLN A 169 15.47 -6.49 -6.00
CA GLN A 169 16.57 -5.56 -5.72
C GLN A 169 17.93 -6.25 -5.49
N ASN A 170 17.96 -7.58 -5.37
CA ASN A 170 19.20 -8.37 -5.21
C ASN A 170 19.72 -8.96 -6.52
N GLN A 171 19.15 -8.56 -7.67
CA GLN A 171 19.65 -8.91 -9.00
C GLN A 171 20.16 -7.66 -9.75
N GLU A 172 21.23 -7.05 -9.22
CA GLU A 172 22.17 -6.23 -10.00
C GLU A 172 23.61 -6.55 -9.60
#